data_AF-A0A0P8XV14-F1
#
_entry.id   AF-A0A0P8XV14-F1
#
_cell.length_a   1.000
_cell.length_b   1.000
_cell.length_c   1.000
_cell.angle_alpha   90.00
_cell.angle_beta   90.00
_cell.angle_gamma   90.00
#
_symmetry.space_group_name_H-M   'P 1'
#
loop_
_entity.id
_entity.type
_entity.pdbx_description
1 polymer ?
#
loop_
_entity_poly.entity_id
_entity_poly.type
_entity_poly.pdbx_seq_one_letter_code
_entity_poly.pdbx_strand_id
1 'polypeptide(L)'
;MCFVVDSCKFYADRSPRLFVAIAHPFAIAIVIGCTMFLVLTEMLFVVPTMFGAESLAYKIYWMLAVYISYNIFANLLAVYCTDTSVDGLTQEQRSPKPEEARLWHRCDLCKMLVPILALQTVPMLHS
;
A
#
# COMPACT_ATOMS: atom_id res chain seq x y z
N MET A 1 -4.64 -21.72 0.13
CA MET A 1 -3.97 -20.40 -0.07
C MET A 1 -2.81 -20.46 -1.07
N CYS A 2 -2.17 -21.60 -1.33
CA CYS A 2 -1.09 -21.73 -2.33
C CYS A 2 -1.54 -21.40 -3.76
N PHE A 3 -2.71 -21.90 -4.20
CA PHE A 3 -3.19 -21.68 -5.58
C PHE A 3 -3.37 -20.21 -5.95
N VAL A 4 -3.82 -19.37 -5.03
CA VAL A 4 -3.99 -17.92 -5.26
C VAL A 4 -2.64 -17.25 -5.37
N VAL A 5 -1.69 -17.62 -4.51
CA VAL A 5 -0.32 -17.10 -4.53
C VAL A 5 0.40 -17.52 -5.82
N ASP A 6 0.28 -18.79 -6.23
CA ASP A 6 0.89 -19.33 -7.44
C ASP A 6 0.29 -18.68 -8.69
N SER A 7 -1.03 -18.46 -8.71
CA SER A 7 -1.71 -17.76 -9.80
C SER A 7 -1.28 -16.29 -9.89
N CYS A 8 -1.26 -15.58 -8.76
CA CYS A 8 -0.80 -14.19 -8.72
C CYS A 8 0.65 -14.08 -9.16
N LYS A 9 1.51 -15.03 -8.76
CA LYS A 9 2.92 -15.06 -9.16
C LYS A 9 3.08 -15.33 -10.66
N PHE A 10 2.30 -16.26 -11.21
CA PHE A 10 2.29 -16.55 -12.64
C PHE A 10 1.81 -15.35 -13.49
N TYR A 11 0.77 -14.65 -13.05
CA TYR A 11 0.28 -13.44 -13.74
C TYR A 11 1.21 -12.24 -13.56
N ALA A 12 1.83 -12.11 -12.38
CA ALA A 12 2.84 -11.09 -12.10
C ALA A 12 4.05 -11.28 -13.02
N ASP A 13 4.58 -12.49 -13.17
CA ASP A 13 5.74 -12.81 -14.02
C ASP A 13 5.48 -12.66 -15.54
N ARG A 14 4.20 -12.68 -15.96
CA ARG A 14 3.80 -12.65 -17.38
C ARG A 14 3.65 -11.21 -17.90
N SER A 15 3.16 -10.30 -17.06
CA SER A 15 2.82 -8.93 -17.44
C SER A 15 2.70 -8.03 -16.20
N PRO A 16 3.80 -7.43 -15.71
CA PRO A 16 3.88 -6.85 -14.37
C PRO A 16 3.16 -5.50 -14.36
N ARG A 17 3.32 -4.73 -15.44
CA ARG A 17 2.73 -3.41 -15.60
C ARG A 17 1.22 -3.49 -15.65
N LEU A 18 0.67 -4.49 -16.34
CA LEU A 18 -0.77 -4.71 -16.41
C LEU A 18 -1.31 -5.21 -15.07
N PHE A 19 -0.59 -6.13 -14.42
CA PHE A 19 -0.94 -6.65 -13.11
C PHE A 19 -0.99 -5.52 -12.07
N VAL A 20 0.06 -4.71 -11.97
CA VAL A 20 0.14 -3.54 -11.08
C VAL A 20 -0.97 -2.54 -11.41
N ALA A 21 -1.19 -2.23 -12.70
CA ALA A 21 -2.22 -1.28 -13.14
C ALA A 21 -3.65 -1.71 -12.78
N ILE A 22 -3.93 -3.01 -12.63
CA ILE A 22 -5.26 -3.52 -12.25
C ILE A 22 -5.34 -3.77 -10.74
N ALA A 23 -4.30 -4.41 -10.17
CA ALA A 23 -4.27 -4.81 -8.78
C ALA A 23 -4.24 -3.61 -7.82
N HIS A 24 -3.51 -2.54 -8.14
CA HIS A 24 -3.47 -1.34 -7.31
C HIS A 24 -4.85 -0.65 -7.17
N PRO A 25 -5.54 -0.24 -8.24
CA PRO A 25 -6.84 0.40 -8.10
C PRO A 25 -7.88 -0.55 -7.49
N PHE A 26 -7.79 -1.85 -7.76
CA PHE A 26 -8.68 -2.83 -7.14
C PHE A 26 -8.46 -2.94 -5.63
N ALA A 27 -7.20 -3.02 -5.17
CA ALA A 27 -6.87 -3.04 -3.76
C ALA A 27 -7.30 -1.75 -3.04
N ILE A 28 -7.05 -0.58 -3.67
CA ILE A 28 -7.50 0.72 -3.18
C ILE A 28 -9.04 0.73 -3.03
N ALA A 29 -9.77 0.26 -4.05
CA ALA A 29 -11.22 0.19 -4.04
C ALA A 29 -11.75 -0.74 -2.94
N ILE A 30 -11.11 -1.89 -2.71
CA ILE A 30 -11.46 -2.79 -1.61
C ILE A 30 -11.26 -2.10 -0.27
N VAL A 31 -10.11 -1.45 -0.05
CA VAL A 31 -9.83 -0.76 1.23
C VAL A 31 -10.89 0.29 1.49
N ILE A 32 -11.18 1.16 0.51
CA ILE A 32 -12.20 2.21 0.66
C ILE A 32 -13.59 1.60 0.90
N GLY A 33 -13.97 0.61 0.10
CA GLY A 33 -15.28 -0.04 0.20
C GLY A 33 -15.48 -0.75 1.54
N CYS A 34 -14.50 -1.55 1.97
CA CYS A 34 -14.55 -2.25 3.25
C CYS A 34 -14.54 -1.28 4.43
N THR A 35 -13.71 -0.24 4.42
CA THR A 35 -13.70 0.76 5.50
C THR A 35 -15.06 1.44 5.62
N MET A 36 -15.63 1.91 4.52
CA MET A 36 -16.95 2.55 4.52
C MET A 36 -18.05 1.59 4.97
N PHE A 37 -18.06 0.37 4.44
CA PHE A 37 -19.05 -0.64 4.80
C PHE A 37 -19.01 -0.99 6.30
N LEU A 38 -17.81 -1.22 6.84
CA LEU A 38 -17.62 -1.55 8.25
C LEU A 38 -18.03 -0.38 9.14
N VAL A 39 -17.57 0.83 8.85
CA VAL A 39 -17.91 2.03 9.64
C VAL A 39 -19.40 2.27 9.66
N LEU A 40 -20.07 2.20 8.50
CA LEU A 40 -21.52 2.40 8.43
C LEU A 40 -22.28 1.29 9.16
N THR A 41 -21.88 0.03 8.98
CA THR A 41 -22.54 -1.11 9.62
C THR A 41 -22.41 -1.05 11.14
N GLU A 42 -21.19 -0.82 11.63
CA GLU A 42 -20.91 -0.70 13.05
C GLU A 42 -21.64 0.49 13.65
N MET A 43 -21.49 1.68 13.08
CA MET A 43 -22.01 2.90 13.68
C MET A 43 -23.52 3.08 13.53
N LEU A 44 -24.16 2.53 12.49
CA LEU A 44 -25.61 2.66 12.30
C LEU A 44 -26.41 1.51 12.89
N PHE A 45 -25.84 0.30 13.01
CA PHE A 45 -26.58 -0.88 13.46
C PHE A 45 -26.03 -1.49 14.75
N VAL A 46 -24.71 -1.64 14.89
CA VAL A 46 -24.13 -2.38 16.02
C VAL A 46 -24.00 -1.51 17.28
N VAL A 47 -23.32 -0.37 17.19
CA VAL A 47 -23.10 0.51 18.34
C VAL A 47 -24.40 1.06 18.95
N PRO A 48 -25.41 1.52 18.17
CA PRO A 48 -26.63 2.05 18.77
C PRO A 48 -27.50 0.96 19.41
N THR A 49 -27.43 -0.29 18.94
CA THR A 49 -28.14 -1.41 19.58
C THR A 49 -27.49 -1.84 20.89
N MET A 50 -26.17 -1.68 21.03
CA MET A 50 -25.42 -2.01 22.26
C MET A 50 -25.51 -0.92 23.34
N PHE A 51 -25.34 0.35 22.95
CA PHE A 51 -25.21 1.47 23.91
C PHE A 51 -26.38 2.46 23.90
N GLY A 52 -27.27 2.39 22.89
CA GLY A 52 -28.30 3.38 22.64
C GLY A 52 -27.76 4.61 21.90
N ALA A 53 -28.51 5.10 20.92
CA ALA A 53 -28.12 6.23 20.06
C ALA A 53 -27.94 7.57 20.81
N GLU A 54 -28.61 7.74 21.95
CA GLU A 54 -28.51 8.96 22.77
C GLU A 54 -27.32 8.92 23.75
N SER A 55 -26.62 7.79 23.85
CA SER A 55 -25.53 7.63 24.82
C SER A 55 -24.30 8.47 24.48
N LEU A 56 -23.58 8.90 25.51
CA LEU A 56 -22.25 9.52 25.36
C LEU A 56 -21.28 8.55 24.64
N ALA A 57 -21.38 7.26 24.96
CA ALA A 57 -20.56 6.22 24.35
C ALA A 57 -20.74 6.19 22.82
N TYR A 58 -21.97 6.24 22.32
CA TYR A 58 -22.26 6.31 20.88
C TYR A 58 -21.55 7.49 20.19
N LYS A 59 -21.56 8.67 20.82
CA LYS A 59 -20.86 9.86 20.30
C LYS A 59 -19.35 9.68 20.29
N ILE A 60 -18.77 9.07 21.33
CA ILE A 60 -17.34 8.77 21.41
C ILE A 60 -16.94 7.77 20.31
N TYR A 61 -17.73 6.72 20.09
CA TYR A 61 -17.49 5.75 19.01
C TYR A 61 -17.56 6.41 17.63
N TRP A 62 -18.45 7.38 17.42
CA TRP A 62 -18.47 8.18 16.18
C TRP A 62 -17.17 8.96 15.97
N MET A 63 -16.68 9.64 17.01
CA MET A 63 -15.42 10.37 16.94
C MET A 63 -14.25 9.43 16.63
N LEU A 64 -14.22 8.24 17.26
CA LEU A 64 -13.21 7.22 17.02
C LEU A 64 -13.28 6.66 15.60
N ALA A 65 -14.48 6.36 15.10
CA ALA A 65 -14.69 5.84 13.75
C ALA A 65 -14.23 6.84 12.68
N VAL A 66 -14.55 8.14 12.87
CA VAL A 66 -14.08 9.21 11.98
C VAL A 66 -12.56 9.33 12.03
N TYR A 67 -11.96 9.31 13.21
CA TYR A 67 -10.51 9.37 13.38
C TYR A 67 -9.79 8.20 12.67
N ILE A 68 -10.27 6.97 12.86
CA ILE A 68 -9.69 5.79 12.21
C ILE A 68 -9.84 5.88 10.69
N SER A 69 -11.03 6.21 10.20
CA SER A 69 -11.30 6.34 8.76
C SER A 69 -10.41 7.40 8.12
N TYR A 70 -10.25 8.55 8.78
CA TYR A 70 -9.36 9.61 8.33
C TYR A 70 -7.91 9.13 8.21
N ASN A 71 -7.40 8.40 9.21
CA ASN A 71 -6.04 7.86 9.16
C ASN A 71 -5.85 6.84 8.03
N ILE A 72 -6.84 5.98 7.79
CA ILE A 72 -6.79 5.03 6.67
C ILE A 72 -6.72 5.78 5.34
N PHE A 73 -7.63 6.74 5.10
CA PHE A 73 -7.66 7.48 3.85
C PHE A 73 -6.45 8.41 3.67
N ALA A 74 -5.97 9.06 4.73
CA ALA A 74 -4.79 9.90 4.67
C ALA A 74 -3.53 9.08 4.35
N ASN A 75 -3.34 7.92 4.97
CA ASN A 75 -2.22 7.02 4.66
C ASN A 75 -2.34 6.47 3.24
N LEU A 76 -3.55 6.09 2.80
CA LEU A 76 -3.79 5.64 1.44
C LEU A 76 -3.44 6.72 0.40
N LEU A 77 -3.83 7.96 0.67
CA LEU A 77 -3.49 9.11 -0.17
C LEU A 77 -1.99 9.40 -0.17
N ALA A 78 -1.33 9.33 0.99
CA ALA A 78 0.11 9.54 1.10
C ALA A 78 0.88 8.50 0.27
N VAL A 79 0.47 7.23 0.34
CA VAL A 79 1.04 6.15 -0.48
C VAL A 79 0.78 6.40 -1.96
N TYR A 80 -0.42 6.85 -2.33
CA TYR A 80 -0.75 7.15 -3.73
C TYR A 80 0.09 8.33 -4.29
N CYS A 81 0.37 9.34 -3.47
CA CYS A 81 1.16 10.51 -3.87
C CYS A 81 2.68 10.27 -3.82
N THR A 82 3.14 9.23 -3.13
CA THR A 82 4.58 8.98 -2.97
C THR A 82 5.06 8.05 -4.08
N ASP A 83 5.88 8.59 -5.00
CA ASP A 83 6.60 7.77 -5.97
C ASP A 83 7.70 6.98 -5.27
N THR A 84 7.49 5.68 -5.14
CA THR A 84 8.47 4.74 -4.56
C THR A 84 9.32 4.05 -5.64
N SER A 85 9.17 4.46 -6.91
CA SER A 85 9.99 3.92 -7.99
C SER A 85 11.45 4.35 -7.86
N VAL A 86 12.35 3.53 -8.38
CA VAL A 86 13.79 3.85 -8.46
C VAL A 86 14.03 5.11 -9.32
N ASP A 87 13.14 5.37 -10.28
CA ASP A 87 13.15 6.57 -11.13
C ASP A 87 12.66 7.84 -10.41
N GLY A 88 11.97 7.71 -9.28
CA GLY A 88 11.58 8.83 -8.42
C GLY A 88 12.68 9.29 -7.44
N LEU A 89 13.76 8.52 -7.29
CA LEU A 89 14.86 8.84 -6.38
C LEU A 89 15.61 10.09 -6.84
N THR A 90 15.92 11.01 -5.92
CA THR A 90 16.75 12.19 -6.20
C THR A 90 18.18 11.80 -6.59
N GLN A 91 18.88 12.68 -7.31
CA GLN A 91 20.24 12.39 -7.79
C GLN A 91 21.22 12.06 -6.66
N GLU A 92 21.07 12.67 -5.48
CA GLU A 92 21.87 12.37 -4.28
C GLU A 92 21.55 11.00 -3.67
N GLN A 93 20.29 10.54 -3.80
CA GLN A 93 19.89 9.19 -3.38
C GLN A 93 20.29 8.11 -4.39
N ARG A 94 20.69 8.46 -5.61
CA ARG A 94 21.20 7.50 -6.62
C ARG A 94 22.73 7.35 -6.58
N SER A 95 23.42 8.19 -5.81
CA SER A 95 24.86 8.11 -5.62
C SER A 95 25.20 7.48 -4.27
N PRO A 96 25.94 6.36 -4.24
CA PRO A 96 26.39 5.81 -2.97
C PRO A 96 27.34 6.79 -2.28
N LYS A 97 27.23 6.91 -0.96
CA LYS A 97 28.30 7.49 -0.15
C LYS A 97 29.55 6.63 -0.32
N PRO A 98 30.77 7.21 -0.32
CA PRO A 98 32.01 6.47 -0.56
C PRO A 98 32.22 5.28 0.39
N GLU A 99 31.70 5.37 1.61
CA GLU A 99 31.75 4.31 2.62
C GLU A 99 30.79 3.14 2.32
N GLU A 100 29.69 3.39 1.60
CA GLU A 100 28.63 2.42 1.31
C GLU A 100 28.71 1.87 -0.12
N ALA A 101 29.65 2.33 -0.95
CA ALA A 101 29.75 1.97 -2.37
C ALA A 101 29.86 0.45 -2.62
N ARG A 102 30.34 -0.34 -1.65
CA ARG A 102 30.39 -1.82 -1.72
C ARG A 102 29.02 -2.49 -1.63
N LEU A 103 28.02 -1.79 -1.08
CA LEU A 103 26.66 -2.27 -0.87
C LEU A 103 25.73 -1.97 -2.06
N TRP A 104 26.30 -1.45 -3.15
CA TRP A 104 25.58 -1.02 -4.35
C TRP A 104 26.00 -1.89 -5.52
N HIS A 105 25.01 -2.38 -6.25
CA HIS A 105 25.21 -3.19 -7.43
C HIS A 105 24.53 -2.54 -8.62
N ARG A 106 25.13 -2.73 -9.80
CA ARG A 106 24.51 -2.32 -11.04
C ARG A 106 23.46 -3.37 -11.41
N CYS A 107 22.22 -2.96 -11.52
CA CYS A 107 21.16 -3.81 -12.05
C CYS A 107 21.35 -3.93 -13.57
N ASP A 108 21.54 -5.13 -14.11
CA ASP A 108 21.74 -5.34 -15.55
C ASP A 108 20.47 -5.06 -16.38
N LEU A 109 19.29 -5.24 -15.76
CA LEU A 109 17.98 -4.95 -16.37
C LEU A 109 17.70 -3.44 -16.42
N CYS A 110 17.93 -2.76 -15.30
CA CYS A 110 17.62 -1.36 -15.07
C CYS A 110 18.73 -0.44 -15.62
N LYS A 111 19.93 -0.97 -15.82
CA LYS A 111 21.20 -0.26 -16.06
C LYS A 111 21.54 0.84 -15.05
N MET A 112 20.85 0.87 -13.91
CA MET A 112 21.06 1.83 -12.81
C MET A 112 21.83 1.19 -11.65
N LEU A 113 22.52 2.03 -10.88
CA LEU A 113 23.11 1.64 -9.60
C LEU A 113 21.99 1.57 -8.57
N VAL A 114 21.84 0.41 -7.94
CA VAL A 114 20.81 0.18 -6.91
C VAL A 114 21.46 -0.44 -5.67
N PRO A 115 21.00 -0.09 -4.46
CA PRO A 115 21.47 -0.74 -3.25
C PRO A 115 21.03 -2.21 -3.26
N ILE A 116 21.83 -3.09 -2.63
CA ILE A 116 21.55 -4.55 -2.58
C ILE A 116 20.14 -4.85 -2.03
N LEU A 117 19.63 -4.04 -1.10
CA LEU A 117 18.27 -4.21 -0.56
C LEU A 117 17.17 -3.96 -1.61
N ALA A 118 17.40 -3.04 -2.55
CA ALA A 118 16.46 -2.78 -3.65
C ALA A 118 16.51 -3.89 -4.71
N LEU A 119 17.65 -4.56 -4.90
CA LEU A 119 17.76 -5.71 -5.82
C LEU A 119 16.86 -6.90 -5.42
N GLN A 120 16.52 -7.05 -4.14
CA GLN A 120 15.61 -8.10 -3.68
C GLN A 120 14.13 -7.79 -4.02
N THR A 121 13.78 -6.52 -4.24
CA THR A 121 12.42 -6.09 -4.62
C THR A 121 12.28 -5.77 -6.12
N VAL A 122 13.39 -5.52 -6.83
CA VAL A 122 13.45 -5.33 -8.28
C VAL A 122 12.84 -6.47 -9.11
N PRO A 123 12.94 -7.78 -8.78
CA PRO A 123 12.27 -8.79 -9.60
C PRO A 123 10.73 -8.67 -9.56
N MET A 124 10.16 -7.92 -8.61
CA MET A 124 8.71 -7.74 -8.48
C MET A 124 8.17 -6.49 -9.20
N LEU A 125 9.02 -5.53 -9.57
CA LEU A 125 8.57 -4.28 -10.20
C LEU A 125 8.65 -4.31 -11.73
N HIS A 126 9.27 -5.34 -12.32
CA HIS A 126 9.51 -5.36 -13.77
C HIS A 126 9.57 -6.76 -14.41
N SER A 127 8.74 -7.72 -13.96
CA SER A 127 8.55 -9.02 -14.62
C SER A 127 7.41 -9.03 -15.64
#